data_AF-A0A349MUS1-F1
#
_entry.id   AF-A0A349MUS1-F1
#
_cell.length_a   1.000
_cell.length_b   1.000
_cell.length_c   1.000
_cell.angle_alpha   90.00
_cell.angle_beta   90.00
_cell.angle_gamma   90.00
#
_symmetry.space_group_name_H-M   'P 1'
#
loop_
_entity.id
_entity.type
_entity.pdbx_description
1 polymer ?
#
loop_
_entity_poly.entity_id
_entity_poly.type
_entity_poly.pdbx_seq_one_letter_code
_entity_poly.pdbx_strand_id
1 'polypeptide(L)'
;MLRTVTKYPVTIAKLSSFIVKIGLIVFAVWTHSLTMLSLLAIAGMLALNAHFIVFETTEDHSWINVWDLFFSIVLLLLSTVLLIVRS
;
A
#
# COMPACT_ATOMS: atom_id res chain seq x y z
N MET A 1 9.41 28.73 -11.93
CA MET A 1 8.38 27.96 -12.65
C MET A 1 7.44 27.35 -11.62
N LEU A 2 6.16 27.71 -11.63
CA LEU A 2 5.15 27.02 -10.83
C LEU A 2 4.95 25.63 -11.47
N ARG A 3 5.34 24.55 -10.77
CA ARG A 3 4.99 23.19 -11.22
C ARG A 3 3.47 23.05 -11.14
N THR A 4 2.82 22.84 -12.27
CA THR A 4 1.41 22.47 -12.31
C THR A 4 1.27 21.08 -11.71
N VAL A 5 0.54 20.97 -10.60
CA VAL A 5 0.28 19.70 -9.92
C VAL A 5 -0.73 18.90 -10.75
N THR A 6 -0.29 17.81 -11.37
CA THR A 6 -1.17 16.91 -12.14
C THR A 6 -2.06 16.12 -11.18
N LYS A 7 -3.36 16.07 -11.46
CA LYS A 7 -4.34 15.29 -10.68
C LYS A 7 -5.21 14.50 -11.63
N TYR A 8 -5.07 13.18 -11.62
CA TYR A 8 -5.92 12.30 -12.41
C TYR A 8 -7.20 11.96 -11.65
N PRO A 9 -8.30 11.61 -12.36
CA PRO A 9 -9.53 11.20 -11.71
C PRO A 9 -9.34 9.96 -10.84
N VAL A 10 -10.13 9.88 -9.77
CA VAL A 10 -10.20 8.71 -8.89
C VAL A 10 -11.07 7.66 -9.57
N THR A 11 -10.48 6.51 -9.88
CA THR A 11 -11.19 5.36 -10.47
C THR A 11 -11.53 4.32 -9.41
N ILE A 12 -12.46 3.42 -9.73
CA ILE A 12 -12.83 2.29 -8.85
C ILE A 12 -11.59 1.43 -8.55
N ALA A 13 -10.68 1.25 -9.51
CA ALA A 13 -9.43 0.51 -9.32
C ALA A 13 -8.50 1.16 -8.29
N LYS A 14 -8.33 2.50 -8.34
CA LYS A 14 -7.55 3.25 -7.34
C LYS A 14 -8.15 3.11 -5.94
N LEU A 15 -9.48 3.22 -5.84
CA LEU A 15 -10.19 3.11 -4.58
C LEU A 15 -10.14 1.68 -4.01
N SER A 16 -10.32 0.64 -4.84
CA SER A 16 -10.25 -0.74 -4.38
C SER A 16 -8.84 -1.13 -3.95
N SER A 17 -7.80 -0.69 -4.67
CA SER A 17 -6.41 -0.88 -4.29
C SER A 17 -6.13 -0.32 -2.88
N PHE A 18 -6.63 0.89 -2.63
CA PHE A 18 -6.50 1.56 -1.34
C PHE A 18 -7.22 0.81 -0.21
N ILE A 19 -8.49 0.42 -0.42
CA ILE A 19 -9.28 -0.31 0.58
C ILE A 19 -8.64 -1.65 0.93
N VAL A 20 -8.15 -2.40 -0.07
CA VAL A 20 -7.47 -3.69 0.15
C VAL A 20 -6.25 -3.51 1.04
N LYS A 21 -5.42 -2.49 0.80
CA LYS A 21 -4.22 -2.22 1.63
C LYS A 21 -4.56 -1.91 3.08
N ILE A 22 -5.61 -1.12 3.32
CA ILE A 22 -6.09 -0.86 4.68
C ILE A 22 -6.52 -2.18 5.35
N GLY A 23 -7.29 -3.02 4.65
CA GLY A 23 -7.71 -4.32 5.17
C GLY A 23 -6.53 -5.24 5.51
N LEU A 24 -5.52 -5.30 4.65
CA LEU A 24 -4.30 -6.08 4.88
C LEU A 24 -3.49 -5.56 6.08
N ILE A 25 -3.43 -4.24 6.28
CA ILE A 25 -2.76 -3.64 7.45
C ILE A 25 -3.47 -4.02 8.74
N VAL A 26 -4.80 -3.89 8.77
CA VAL A 26 -5.60 -4.29 9.94
C VAL A 26 -5.38 -5.78 10.24
N PHE A 27 -5.39 -6.62 9.20
CA PHE A 27 -5.13 -8.05 9.34
C PHE A 27 -3.69 -8.33 9.84
N ALA A 28 -2.69 -7.59 9.37
CA ALA A 28 -1.31 -7.71 9.82
C ALA A 28 -1.13 -7.40 11.31
N VAL A 29 -1.81 -6.37 11.82
CA VAL A 29 -1.77 -6.03 13.26
C VAL A 29 -2.31 -7.17 14.12
N TRP A 30 -3.41 -7.80 13.70
CA TRP A 30 -4.10 -8.83 14.47
C TRP A 30 -3.53 -10.25 14.33
N THR A 31 -2.84 -10.56 13.23
CA THR A 31 -2.31 -11.91 13.03
C THR A 31 -1.03 -12.15 13.82
N HIS A 32 -0.97 -13.28 14.55
CA HIS A 32 0.20 -13.67 15.35
C HIS A 32 0.98 -14.83 14.72
N SER A 33 0.51 -15.37 13.59
CA SER A 33 1.17 -16.47 12.90
C SER A 33 2.33 -15.95 12.05
N LEU A 34 3.53 -16.49 12.28
CA LEU A 34 4.73 -16.15 11.49
C LEU A 34 4.53 -16.41 9.99
N THR A 35 3.90 -17.52 9.63
CA THR A 35 3.58 -17.84 8.24
C THR A 35 2.69 -16.75 7.62
N MET A 36 1.67 -16.29 8.34
CA MET A 36 0.78 -15.24 7.85
C MET A 36 1.49 -13.88 7.73
N LEU A 37 2.35 -13.54 8.69
CA LEU A 37 3.17 -12.31 8.62
C LEU A 37 4.13 -12.35 7.43
N SER A 38 4.75 -13.51 7.14
CA SER A 38 5.59 -13.69 5.95
C SER A 38 4.80 -13.52 4.66
N LEU A 39 3.61 -14.12 4.56
CA LEU A 39 2.72 -13.94 3.40
C LEU A 39 2.28 -12.48 3.24
N LEU A 40 2.04 -11.77 4.35
CA LEU A 40 1.68 -10.35 4.34
C LEU A 40 2.85 -9.46 3.93
N ALA A 41 4.08 -9.79 4.30
CA ALA A 41 5.26 -9.06 3.81
C ALA A 41 5.40 -9.18 2.28
N ILE A 42 5.20 -10.41 1.75
CA ILE A 42 5.15 -10.62 0.29
C ILE A 42 3.98 -9.83 -0.33
N ALA A 43 2.80 -9.87 0.28
CA ALA A 43 1.65 -9.09 -0.17
C ALA A 43 1.92 -7.57 -0.14
N GLY A 44 2.69 -7.07 0.83
CA GLY A 44 3.13 -5.68 0.90
C GLY A 44 4.03 -5.29 -0.26
N MET A 45 4.97 -6.16 -0.65
CA MET A 45 5.80 -5.95 -1.85
C MET A 45 4.94 -5.92 -3.12
N LEU A 46 4.00 -6.85 -3.25
CA LEU A 46 3.08 -6.90 -4.38
C LEU A 46 2.14 -5.69 -4.41
N ALA A 47 1.68 -5.20 -3.25
CA ALA A 47 0.83 -4.03 -3.13
C ALA A 47 1.55 -2.75 -3.59
N LEU A 48 2.84 -2.62 -3.26
CA LEU A 48 3.68 -1.53 -3.74
C LEU A 48 3.90 -1.61 -5.27
N ASN A 49 4.11 -2.81 -5.81
CA ASN A 49 4.20 -2.97 -7.27
C ASN A 49 2.87 -2.63 -7.96
N ALA A 50 1.75 -3.13 -7.41
CA ALA A 50 0.41 -2.87 -7.92
C ALA A 50 0.05 -1.38 -7.89
N HIS A 51 0.57 -0.61 -6.93
CA HIS A 51 0.44 0.84 -6.92
C HIS A 51 0.94 1.46 -8.23
N PHE A 52 2.17 1.14 -8.66
CA PHE A 52 2.73 1.68 -9.90
C PHE A 52 2.05 1.16 -11.18
N ILE A 53 1.29 0.08 -11.09
CA ILE A 53 0.48 -0.44 -12.20
C ILE A 53 -0.87 0.30 -12.28
N VAL A 54 -1.50 0.56 -11.14
CA VAL A 54 -2.83 1.20 -11.05
C VAL A 54 -2.74 2.72 -11.19
N PHE A 55 -1.65 3.31 -10.69
CA PHE A 55 -1.39 4.74 -10.76
C PHE A 55 -0.41 5.02 -11.88
N GLU A 56 -0.99 5.47 -13.01
CA GLU A 56 -0.36 5.63 -14.32
C GLU A 56 0.94 6.45 -14.32
N THR A 57 1.09 7.41 -13.39
CA THR A 57 2.26 8.31 -13.34
C THR A 57 2.63 8.68 -11.91
N THR A 58 3.93 8.85 -11.66
CA THR A 58 4.46 9.40 -10.39
C THR A 58 4.18 10.89 -10.22
N GLU A 59 3.71 11.55 -11.27
CA GLU A 59 3.28 12.95 -11.26
C GLU A 59 1.83 13.12 -10.80
N ASP A 60 1.06 12.03 -10.67
CA ASP A 60 -0.29 12.09 -10.10
C ASP A 60 -0.22 12.47 -8.61
N HIS A 61 -0.71 13.64 -8.25
CA HIS A 61 -0.80 14.08 -6.86
C HIS A 61 -2.25 14.12 -6.38
N SER A 62 -3.11 13.25 -6.93
CA SER A 62 -4.42 12.97 -6.34
C SER A 62 -4.23 12.44 -4.91
N TRP A 63 -5.14 12.82 -4.01
CA TRP A 63 -5.07 12.43 -2.60
C TRP A 63 -4.99 10.91 -2.44
N ILE A 64 -5.78 10.18 -3.24
CA ILE A 64 -5.82 8.72 -3.20
C ILE A 64 -4.48 8.10 -3.63
N ASN A 65 -3.74 8.70 -4.57
CA ASN A 65 -2.42 8.22 -4.97
C ASN A 65 -1.43 8.30 -3.80
N VAL A 66 -1.35 9.48 -3.17
CA VAL A 66 -0.42 9.73 -2.07
C VAL A 66 -0.70 8.79 -0.90
N TRP A 67 -1.98 8.64 -0.53
CA TRP A 67 -2.37 7.75 0.55
C TRP A 67 -2.14 6.28 0.18
N ASP A 68 -2.52 5.86 -1.02
CA ASP A 68 -2.30 4.48 -1.46
C ASP A 68 -0.81 4.08 -1.45
N LEU A 69 0.08 4.97 -1.88
CA LEU A 69 1.53 4.76 -1.77
C LEU A 69 1.97 4.66 -0.30
N PHE A 70 1.54 5.61 0.53
CA PHE A 70 1.85 5.63 1.96
C PHE A 70 1.44 4.33 2.64
N PHE A 71 0.20 3.88 2.45
CA PHE A 71 -0.29 2.63 3.03
C PHE A 71 0.39 1.39 2.43
N SER A 72 0.82 1.42 1.16
CA SER A 72 1.64 0.33 0.59
C SER A 72 2.97 0.18 1.32
N ILE A 73 3.65 1.31 1.58
CA ILE A 73 4.92 1.35 2.32
C ILE A 73 4.69 0.93 3.78
N VAL A 74 3.63 1.44 4.43
CA VAL A 74 3.28 1.06 5.81
C VAL A 74 2.99 -0.44 5.91
N LEU A 75 2.22 -1.03 4.98
CA LEU A 75 1.93 -2.47 4.98
C LEU A 75 3.22 -3.30 4.92
N LEU A 76 4.13 -2.94 4.01
CA LEU A 76 5.41 -3.63 3.87
C LEU A 76 6.24 -3.51 5.15
N LEU A 77 6.50 -2.29 5.62
CA LEU A 77 7.33 -2.07 6.80
C LEU A 77 6.72 -2.69 8.06
N LEU A 78 5.41 -2.52 8.27
CA LEU A 78 4.71 -3.06 9.43
C LEU A 78 4.76 -4.59 9.45
N SER A 79 4.43 -5.25 8.34
CA SER A 79 4.46 -6.72 8.29
C SER A 79 5.87 -7.27 8.48
N THR A 80 6.90 -6.63 7.89
CA THR A 80 8.30 -7.02 8.12
C THR A 80 8.74 -6.81 9.56
N VAL A 81 8.43 -5.66 10.17
CA VAL A 81 8.78 -5.39 11.58
C VAL A 81 8.05 -6.35 12.52
N LEU A 82 6.75 -6.59 12.30
CA LEU A 82 5.99 -7.55 13.10
C LEU A 82 6.54 -8.96 12.97
N LEU A 83 6.97 -9.36 11.77
CA LEU A 83 7.62 -10.65 11.56
C LEU A 83 8.91 -10.75 12.39
N ILE A 84 9.78 -9.75 12.35
CA ILE A 84 11.06 -9.73 13.10
C ILE A 84 10.84 -9.72 14.62
N VAL A 85 9.87 -8.93 15.10
CA VAL A 85 9.62 -8.78 16.55
C VAL A 85 8.95 -10.02 17.15
N ARG A 86 8.16 -10.75 16.35
CA ARG A 86 7.38 -11.91 16.81
C ARG A 86 8.03 -13.26 16.47
N SER A 87 9.10 -13.26 15.66
CA SER A 87 9.89 -14.45 15.30
C SER A 87 10.79 -14.95 16.43
#